data_AF-C9R8D5-F1
#
_entry.id   AF-C9R8D5-F1
#
_cell.length_a   1.000
_cell.length_b   1.000
_cell.length_c   1.000
_cell.angle_alpha   90.00
_cell.angle_beta   90.00
_cell.angle_gamma   90.00
#
_symmetry.space_group_name_H-M   'P 1'
#
loop_
_entity.id
_entity.type
_entity.pdbx_description
1 polymer ?
#
loop_
_entity_poly.entity_id
_entity_poly.type
_entity_poly.pdbx_seq_one_letter_code
_entity_poly.pdbx_strand_id
1 'polypeptide(L)'
;MRPVAIVLAVVLDLVLGDPRWLPHPVRLFGRVISLYERVLVGITRRPLILLGGGIVLALALPVGVWWGACWLLDLAYSWNYWTGLVTESCLLATTVALKGLGQAALAVRDLLRTGDLPGARREVGMIVGRDVDQLDTSGVIRAAVESVAENTVDAVIAPLFYAFLGGAPLALAYRAVNTLDSMVGYRRAHYRYLGWASARLDDLLNFLPARLAASLFILTAFLWRADVRHTWHVLCRDGRKHASPNSGLPEAAMAGLLGVRLGGPCFYGGELHPRPYLGEERVPLEVEHITQAVKALYWVSFQGLLVGGILYILLEWV
;
A
#
# COMPACT_ATOMS: atom_id res chain seq x y z
N MET A 1 -7.68 24.38 -3.74
CA MET A 1 -8.66 23.92 -2.71
C MET A 1 -8.41 22.49 -2.22
N ARG A 2 -8.10 21.56 -3.13
CA ARG A 2 -7.79 20.15 -2.82
C ARG A 2 -6.67 19.93 -1.79
N PRO A 3 -5.59 20.75 -1.72
CA PRO A 3 -4.53 20.54 -0.73
C PRO A 3 -4.99 20.61 0.72
N VAL A 4 -5.99 21.46 1.02
CA VAL A 4 -6.53 21.59 2.39
C VAL A 4 -7.24 20.31 2.79
N ALA A 5 -8.08 19.76 1.91
CA ALA A 5 -8.77 18.48 2.16
C ALA A 5 -7.79 17.32 2.37
N ILE A 6 -6.71 17.27 1.59
CA ILE A 6 -5.66 16.23 1.70
C ILE A 6 -4.91 16.36 3.03
N VAL A 7 -4.50 17.58 3.42
CA VAL A 7 -3.83 17.80 4.70
C VAL A 7 -4.75 17.44 5.86
N LEU A 8 -6.02 17.86 5.82
CA LEU A 8 -7.02 17.48 6.82
C LEU A 8 -7.20 15.97 6.88
N ALA A 9 -7.27 15.28 5.75
CA ALA A 9 -7.38 13.83 5.69
C ALA A 9 -6.19 13.11 6.36
N VAL A 10 -4.95 13.55 6.09
CA VAL A 10 -3.76 12.98 6.73
C VAL A 10 -3.77 13.26 8.24
N VAL A 11 -4.16 14.46 8.66
CA VAL A 11 -4.29 14.78 10.10
C VAL A 11 -5.37 13.91 10.75
N LEU A 12 -6.51 13.72 10.07
CA LEU A 12 -7.59 12.85 10.55
C LEU A 12 -7.12 11.40 10.70
N ASP A 13 -6.37 10.84 9.74
CA ASP A 13 -5.78 9.49 9.88
C ASP A 13 -4.77 9.43 11.05
N LEU A 14 -3.92 10.43 11.22
CA LEU A 14 -2.97 10.46 12.34
C LEU A 14 -3.66 10.58 13.72
N VAL A 15 -4.82 11.22 13.80
CA VAL A 15 -5.58 11.37 15.05
C VAL A 15 -6.46 10.14 15.30
N LEU A 16 -7.29 9.75 14.33
CA LEU A 16 -8.32 8.72 14.49
C LEU A 16 -7.83 7.32 14.10
N GLY A 17 -6.91 7.21 13.14
CA GLY A 17 -6.54 5.96 12.47
C GLY A 17 -7.72 5.39 11.69
N ASP A 18 -7.86 4.06 11.74
CA ASP A 18 -9.02 3.33 11.20
C ASP A 18 -9.83 2.67 12.34
N PRO A 19 -10.74 3.41 13.00
CA PRO A 19 -11.58 2.86 14.06
C PRO A 19 -12.44 1.71 13.53
N ARG A 20 -12.36 0.54 14.16
CA ARG A 20 -13.06 -0.67 13.69
C ARG A 20 -14.58 -0.52 13.55
N TRP A 21 -15.18 0.43 14.27
CA TRP A 21 -16.61 0.72 14.29
C TRP A 21 -17.09 1.63 13.15
N LEU A 22 -16.18 2.35 12.47
CA LEU A 22 -16.56 3.20 11.35
C LEU A 22 -16.86 2.37 10.09
N PRO A 23 -17.94 2.69 9.36
CA PRO A 23 -18.17 2.12 8.04
C PRO A 23 -17.04 2.56 7.08
N HIS A 24 -16.17 1.63 6.71
CA HIS A 24 -15.03 1.92 5.84
C HIS A 24 -15.31 1.49 4.39
N PRO A 25 -15.14 2.38 3.38
CA PRO A 25 -15.41 2.06 1.97
C PRO A 25 -14.72 0.78 1.48
N VAL A 26 -13.47 0.55 1.89
CA VAL A 26 -12.72 -0.67 1.58
C VAL A 26 -13.44 -1.96 2.00
N ARG A 27 -14.16 -1.96 3.14
CA ARG A 27 -14.95 -3.14 3.55
C ARG A 27 -16.15 -3.37 2.63
N LEU A 28 -16.75 -2.29 2.12
CA LEU A 28 -17.81 -2.40 1.13
C LEU A 28 -17.27 -2.94 -0.19
N PHE A 29 -16.11 -2.44 -0.65
CA PHE A 29 -15.44 -2.95 -1.84
C PHE A 29 -15.19 -4.45 -1.70
N GLY A 30 -14.61 -4.88 -0.58
CA GLY A 30 -14.35 -6.29 -0.33
C GLY A 30 -15.61 -7.17 -0.32
N ARG A 31 -16.73 -6.70 0.24
CA ARG A 31 -18.01 -7.42 0.16
C ARG A 31 -18.52 -7.56 -1.27
N VAL A 32 -18.44 -6.50 -2.07
CA VAL A 32 -18.83 -6.52 -3.48
C VAL A 32 -17.95 -7.50 -4.26
N ILE A 33 -16.64 -7.47 -4.03
CA ILE A 33 -15.67 -8.36 -4.67
C ILE A 33 -15.96 -9.82 -4.31
N SER A 34 -16.09 -10.15 -3.02
CA SER A 34 -16.38 -11.52 -2.58
C SER A 34 -17.73 -12.03 -3.05
N LEU A 35 -18.75 -11.18 -3.11
CA LEU A 35 -20.06 -11.56 -3.65
C LEU A 35 -19.95 -11.86 -5.14
N TYR A 36 -19.31 -10.97 -5.90
CA TYR A 36 -19.13 -11.12 -7.35
C TYR A 36 -18.33 -12.39 -7.66
N GLU A 37 -17.20 -12.59 -6.98
CA GLU A 37 -16.36 -13.79 -7.08
C GLU A 37 -17.17 -15.06 -6.82
N ARG A 38 -17.91 -15.11 -5.70
CA ARG A 38 -18.71 -16.28 -5.31
C ARG A 38 -19.78 -16.61 -6.35
N VAL A 39 -20.47 -15.59 -6.87
CA VAL A 39 -21.51 -15.77 -7.90
C VAL A 39 -20.88 -16.27 -9.20
N LEU A 40 -19.81 -15.62 -9.66
CA LEU A 40 -19.19 -15.95 -10.95
C LEU A 40 -18.57 -17.36 -10.94
N VAL A 41 -17.86 -17.73 -9.87
CA VAL A 41 -17.30 -19.08 -9.68
C VAL A 41 -18.40 -20.12 -9.49
N GLY A 42 -19.53 -19.75 -8.89
CA GLY A 42 -20.72 -20.61 -8.76
C GLY A 42 -21.38 -20.90 -10.11
N ILE A 43 -21.36 -19.94 -11.04
CA ILE A 43 -21.94 -20.08 -12.39
C ILE A 43 -21.02 -20.90 -13.30
N THR A 44 -19.71 -20.70 -13.23
CA THR A 44 -18.78 -21.36 -14.16
C THR A 44 -17.37 -21.49 -13.61
N ARG A 45 -16.67 -22.53 -14.10
CA ARG A 45 -15.22 -22.72 -13.91
C ARG A 45 -14.44 -22.57 -15.21
N ARG A 46 -15.08 -22.09 -16.29
CA ARG A 46 -14.41 -21.93 -17.59
C ARG A 46 -13.43 -20.75 -17.54
N PRO A 47 -12.14 -20.96 -17.84
CA PRO A 47 -11.11 -19.92 -17.76
C PRO A 47 -11.44 -18.61 -18.48
N LEU A 48 -11.97 -18.68 -19.71
CA LEU A 48 -12.28 -17.50 -20.51
C LEU A 48 -13.40 -16.63 -19.91
N ILE A 49 -14.40 -17.26 -19.29
CA ILE A 49 -15.50 -16.53 -18.65
C ILE A 49 -15.01 -15.88 -17.35
N LEU A 50 -14.18 -16.58 -16.58
CA LEU A 50 -13.54 -16.02 -15.38
C LEU A 50 -12.64 -14.83 -15.72
N LEU A 51 -11.90 -14.91 -16.83
CA LEU A 51 -11.08 -13.78 -17.32
C LEU A 51 -11.96 -12.58 -17.71
N GLY A 52 -13.03 -12.81 -18.49
CA GLY A 52 -13.96 -11.76 -18.87
C GLY A 52 -14.64 -11.10 -17.67
N GLY A 53 -15.10 -11.90 -16.70
CA GLY A 53 -15.68 -11.39 -15.46
C GLY A 53 -14.67 -10.63 -14.59
N GLY A 54 -13.41 -11.09 -14.56
CA GLY A 54 -12.31 -10.39 -13.90
C GLY A 54 -12.03 -9.01 -14.50
N ILE A 55 -12.02 -8.91 -15.83
CA ILE A 55 -11.88 -7.63 -16.55
C ILE A 55 -13.05 -6.70 -16.23
N VAL A 56 -14.29 -7.22 -16.29
CA VAL A 56 -15.48 -6.44 -15.96
C VAL A 56 -15.41 -5.92 -14.53
N LEU A 57 -15.05 -6.77 -13.56
CA LEU A 57 -14.92 -6.37 -12.16
C LEU A 57 -13.83 -5.31 -11.98
N ALA A 58 -12.65 -5.52 -12.58
CA ALA A 58 -11.51 -4.62 -12.49
C ALA A 58 -11.77 -3.23 -13.07
N LEU A 59 -12.70 -3.09 -14.02
CA LEU A 59 -13.08 -1.81 -14.60
C LEU A 59 -14.33 -1.21 -13.92
N ALA A 60 -15.37 -2.01 -13.72
CA ALA A 60 -16.66 -1.53 -13.23
C ALA A 60 -16.61 -1.05 -11.78
N LEU A 61 -15.87 -1.74 -10.90
CA LEU A 61 -15.81 -1.35 -9.50
C LEU A 61 -15.08 0.01 -9.32
N PRO A 62 -13.85 0.23 -9.82
CA PRO A 62 -13.20 1.53 -9.70
C PRO A 62 -13.98 2.67 -10.37
N VAL A 63 -14.58 2.43 -11.55
CA VAL A 63 -15.39 3.44 -12.25
C VAL A 63 -16.66 3.77 -11.47
N GLY A 64 -17.34 2.77 -10.91
CA GLY A 64 -18.52 2.97 -10.08
C GLY A 64 -18.20 3.72 -8.78
N VAL A 65 -17.08 3.40 -8.14
CA VAL A 65 -16.59 4.10 -6.94
C VAL A 65 -16.23 5.54 -7.27
N TRP A 66 -15.50 5.78 -8.36
CA TRP A 66 -15.16 7.13 -8.84
C TRP A 66 -16.43 7.95 -9.09
N TRP A 67 -17.37 7.41 -9.86
CA TRP A 67 -18.61 8.11 -10.22
C TRP A 67 -19.47 8.42 -9.00
N GLY A 68 -19.64 7.44 -8.10
CA GLY A 68 -20.40 7.63 -6.85
C GLY A 68 -19.76 8.68 -5.94
N ALA A 69 -18.43 8.72 -5.87
CA ALA A 69 -17.69 9.73 -5.11
C ALA A 69 -17.83 11.13 -5.73
N CYS A 70 -17.73 11.26 -7.05
CA CYS A 70 -17.99 12.53 -7.75
C CYS A 70 -19.41 13.03 -7.45
N TRP A 71 -20.42 12.18 -7.64
CA TRP A 71 -21.82 12.54 -7.38
C TRP A 71 -22.06 12.98 -5.94
N LEU A 72 -21.49 12.26 -4.96
CA LEU A 72 -21.61 12.61 -3.54
C LEU A 72 -20.95 13.96 -3.23
N LEU A 73 -19.79 14.24 -3.82
CA LEU A 73 -19.11 15.52 -3.62
C LEU A 73 -19.82 16.67 -4.29
N ASP A 74 -20.33 16.49 -5.51
CA ASP A 74 -21.14 17.50 -6.21
C ASP A 74 -22.36 17.87 -5.37
N LEU A 75 -23.05 16.87 -4.80
CA LEU A 75 -24.16 17.08 -3.88
C LEU A 75 -23.72 17.84 -2.61
N ALA A 76 -22.62 17.44 -1.98
CA ALA A 76 -22.11 18.06 -0.76
C ALA A 76 -21.69 19.52 -0.97
N TYR A 77 -20.97 19.82 -2.05
CA TYR A 77 -20.55 21.18 -2.40
C TYR A 77 -21.72 22.05 -2.89
N SER A 78 -22.76 21.48 -3.49
CA SER A 78 -23.97 22.21 -3.87
C SER A 78 -24.76 22.73 -2.66
N TRP A 79 -24.67 22.06 -1.51
CA TRP A 79 -25.29 22.54 -0.28
C TRP A 79 -24.50 23.73 0.29
N ASN A 80 -23.22 23.52 0.63
CA ASN A 80 -22.31 24.59 0.99
C ASN A 80 -20.84 24.13 0.92
N TYR A 81 -19.93 25.10 0.90
CA TYR A 81 -18.50 24.87 0.82
C TYR A 81 -17.95 23.97 1.93
N TRP A 82 -18.34 24.21 3.19
CA TRP A 82 -17.80 23.48 4.35
C TRP A 82 -18.24 22.02 4.37
N THR A 83 -19.49 21.74 3.99
CA THR A 83 -20.02 20.37 3.88
C THR A 83 -19.26 19.59 2.81
N GLY A 84 -18.99 20.20 1.65
CA GLY A 84 -18.13 19.60 0.63
C GLY A 84 -16.71 19.31 1.13
N LEU A 85 -16.06 20.29 1.75
CA LEU A 85 -14.70 20.16 2.28
C LEU A 85 -14.57 19.05 3.34
N VAL A 86 -15.51 18.99 4.28
CA VAL A 86 -15.53 17.95 5.33
C VAL A 86 -15.77 16.57 4.71
N THR A 87 -16.72 16.46 3.78
CA THR A 87 -17.01 15.20 3.10
C THR A 87 -15.79 14.69 2.32
N GLU A 88 -15.15 15.57 1.55
CA GLU A 88 -13.94 15.23 0.79
C GLU A 88 -12.79 14.80 1.70
N SER A 89 -12.56 15.53 2.80
CA SER A 89 -11.51 15.21 3.77
C SER A 89 -11.76 13.86 4.45
N CYS A 90 -13.02 13.57 4.82
CA CYS A 90 -13.40 12.28 5.41
C CYS A 90 -13.23 11.13 4.41
N LEU A 91 -13.65 11.30 3.15
CA LEU A 91 -13.46 10.29 2.11
C LEU A 91 -11.98 10.03 1.87
N LEU A 92 -11.16 11.07 1.74
CA LEU A 92 -9.71 10.94 1.60
C LEU A 92 -9.05 10.25 2.80
N ALA A 93 -9.50 10.54 4.03
CA ALA A 93 -8.97 9.90 5.23
C ALA A 93 -9.15 8.38 5.20
N THR A 94 -10.20 7.86 4.54
CA THR A 94 -10.40 6.41 4.36
C THR A 94 -9.49 5.78 3.29
N THR A 95 -8.75 6.57 2.52
CA THR A 95 -7.86 6.05 1.46
C THR A 95 -6.41 5.92 1.92
N VAL A 96 -6.02 6.67 2.94
CA VAL A 96 -4.66 6.70 3.50
C VAL A 96 -4.65 5.91 4.80
N ALA A 97 -3.68 5.00 4.98
CA ALA A 97 -3.56 4.19 6.21
C ALA A 97 -2.18 4.35 6.86
N LEU A 98 -1.75 5.59 7.09
CA LEU A 98 -0.42 5.89 7.60
C LEU A 98 -0.28 5.47 9.08
N LYS A 99 -1.21 5.87 9.93
CA LYS A 99 -1.18 5.51 11.36
C LYS A 99 -1.37 4.01 11.57
N GLY A 100 -2.35 3.42 10.88
CA GLY A 100 -2.68 2.00 11.00
C GLY A 100 -1.50 1.09 10.64
N LEU A 101 -0.82 1.39 9.52
CA LEU A 101 0.38 0.67 9.09
C LEU A 101 1.51 0.76 10.11
N GLY A 102 1.77 1.96 10.63
CA GLY A 102 2.76 2.17 11.68
C GLY A 102 2.43 1.37 12.95
N GLN A 103 1.19 1.43 13.43
CA GLN A 103 0.75 0.72 14.63
C GLN A 103 0.87 -0.80 14.49
N ALA A 104 0.48 -1.36 13.35
CA ALA A 104 0.56 -2.80 13.11
C ALA A 104 2.02 -3.29 13.13
N ALA A 105 2.93 -2.57 12.47
CA ALA A 105 4.36 -2.91 12.51
C ALA A 105 4.96 -2.77 13.92
N LEU A 106 4.59 -1.72 14.66
CA LEU A 106 5.07 -1.54 16.03
C LEU A 106 4.53 -2.59 17.00
N ALA A 107 3.32 -3.12 16.78
CA ALA A 107 2.80 -4.23 17.57
C ALA A 107 3.67 -5.50 17.41
N VAL A 108 4.10 -5.83 16.18
CA VAL A 108 5.05 -6.92 15.92
C VAL A 108 6.35 -6.71 16.68
N ARG A 109 6.91 -5.49 16.62
CA ARG A 109 8.13 -5.13 17.36
C ARG A 109 7.99 -5.35 18.86
N ASP A 110 6.88 -4.90 19.43
CA ASP A 110 6.68 -4.96 20.89
C ASP A 110 6.59 -6.41 21.38
N LEU A 111 5.93 -7.29 20.63
CA LEU A 111 5.90 -8.73 20.91
C LEU A 111 7.28 -9.39 20.80
N LEU A 112 8.07 -9.01 19.79
CA LEU A 112 9.45 -9.51 19.66
C LEU A 112 10.34 -9.07 20.82
N ARG A 113 10.17 -7.83 21.31
CA ARG A 113 10.92 -7.32 22.48
C ARG A 113 10.60 -8.07 23.76
N THR A 114 9.37 -8.55 23.92
CA THR A 114 8.96 -9.38 25.05
C THR A 114 9.27 -10.86 24.86
N GLY A 115 9.86 -11.26 23.74
CA GLY A 115 10.18 -12.66 23.42
C GLY A 115 8.99 -13.51 22.97
N ASP A 116 7.83 -12.91 22.67
CA ASP A 116 6.63 -13.62 22.20
C ASP A 116 6.67 -13.80 20.67
N LEU A 117 7.51 -14.73 20.20
CA LEU A 117 7.59 -15.07 18.78
C LEU A 117 6.26 -15.61 18.21
N PRO A 118 5.52 -16.51 18.89
CA PRO A 118 4.21 -16.95 18.42
C PRO A 118 3.21 -15.79 18.24
N GLY A 119 3.18 -14.84 19.18
CA GLY A 119 2.41 -13.61 19.05
C GLY A 119 2.86 -12.78 17.86
N ALA A 120 4.16 -12.55 17.72
CA ALA A 120 4.71 -11.75 16.63
C ALA A 120 4.43 -12.38 15.25
N ARG A 121 4.43 -13.71 15.13
CA ARG A 121 3.99 -14.43 13.91
C ARG A 121 2.53 -14.16 13.57
N ARG A 122 1.64 -14.23 14.57
CA ARG A 122 0.21 -13.93 14.37
C ARG A 122 0.01 -12.49 13.91
N GLU A 123 0.64 -11.53 14.58
CA GLU A 123 0.50 -10.11 14.22
C GLU A 123 1.10 -9.80 12.85
N VAL A 124 2.29 -10.32 12.52
CA VAL A 124 2.88 -10.07 11.19
C VAL A 124 2.05 -10.71 10.09
N GLY A 125 1.42 -11.86 10.36
CA GLY A 125 0.46 -12.52 9.46
C GLY A 125 -0.77 -11.67 9.11
N MET A 126 -1.10 -10.66 9.91
CA MET A 126 -2.19 -9.72 9.61
C MET A 126 -1.79 -8.66 8.58
N ILE A 127 -0.49 -8.46 8.34
CA ILE A 127 0.05 -7.43 7.42
C ILE A 127 0.86 -8.02 6.25
N VAL A 128 0.99 -9.35 6.17
CA VAL A 128 1.63 -10.03 5.03
C VAL A 128 0.70 -11.07 4.41
N GLY A 129 0.80 -11.27 3.10
CA GLY A 129 0.04 -12.28 2.37
C GLY A 129 0.69 -13.67 2.33
N ARG A 130 1.80 -13.89 3.04
CA ARG A 130 2.63 -15.12 3.01
C ARG A 130 2.48 -15.94 4.28
N ASP A 131 2.90 -17.20 4.23
CA ASP A 131 2.88 -18.08 5.40
C ASP A 131 3.89 -17.61 6.45
N VAL A 132 3.45 -17.54 7.71
CA VAL A 132 4.23 -16.98 8.83
C VAL A 132 4.58 -17.99 9.92
N ASP A 133 3.95 -19.16 9.90
CA ASP A 133 4.02 -20.13 11.00
C ASP A 133 5.43 -20.67 11.25
N GLN A 134 6.25 -20.74 10.19
CA GLN A 134 7.62 -21.24 10.24
C GLN A 134 8.67 -20.14 10.31
N LEU A 135 8.29 -18.85 10.38
CA LEU A 135 9.26 -17.75 10.39
C LEU A 135 10.02 -17.69 11.71
N ASP A 136 11.34 -17.69 11.66
CA ASP A 136 12.17 -17.35 12.81
C ASP A 136 12.07 -15.84 13.13
N THR A 137 12.73 -15.40 14.20
CA THR A 137 12.73 -13.98 14.59
C THR A 137 13.18 -13.06 13.46
N SER A 138 14.25 -13.43 12.72
CA SER A 138 14.73 -12.66 11.58
C SER A 138 13.68 -12.60 10.45
N GLY A 139 13.02 -13.72 10.16
CA GLY A 139 11.95 -13.81 9.18
C GLY A 139 10.74 -12.94 9.52
N VAL A 140 10.36 -12.86 10.81
CA VAL A 140 9.29 -11.97 11.28
C VAL A 140 9.69 -10.50 11.15
N ILE A 141 10.90 -10.13 11.55
CA ILE A 141 11.41 -8.76 11.40
C ILE A 141 11.43 -8.37 9.92
N ARG A 142 11.94 -9.26 9.06
CA ARG A 142 12.02 -9.05 7.62
C ARG A 142 10.64 -8.86 7.01
N ALA A 143 9.68 -9.73 7.37
CA ALA A 143 8.29 -9.62 6.95
C ALA A 143 7.66 -8.28 7.32
N ALA A 144 7.90 -7.80 8.54
CA ALA A 144 7.38 -6.51 8.98
C ALA A 144 8.02 -5.34 8.21
N VAL A 145 9.35 -5.35 8.01
CA VAL A 145 10.06 -4.28 7.28
C VAL A 145 9.66 -4.24 5.81
N GLU A 146 9.57 -5.40 5.15
CA GLU A 146 9.09 -5.53 3.77
C GLU A 146 7.66 -5.00 3.62
N SER A 147 6.76 -5.43 4.51
CA SER A 147 5.36 -4.99 4.49
C SER A 147 5.24 -3.47 4.69
N VAL A 148 6.01 -2.88 5.60
CA VAL A 148 6.03 -1.41 5.77
C VAL A 148 6.55 -0.71 4.52
N ALA A 149 7.61 -1.23 3.90
CA ALA A 149 8.16 -0.64 2.67
C ALA A 149 7.16 -0.68 1.52
N GLU A 150 6.59 -1.85 1.22
CA GLU A 150 5.59 -2.04 0.16
C GLU A 150 4.35 -1.17 0.41
N ASN A 151 3.76 -1.25 1.61
CA ASN A 151 2.54 -0.50 1.93
C ASN A 151 2.76 1.01 2.11
N THR A 152 4.00 1.48 2.24
CA THR A 152 4.29 2.93 2.13
C THR A 152 3.84 3.45 0.78
N VAL A 153 4.00 2.66 -0.29
CA VAL A 153 3.49 3.00 -1.62
C VAL A 153 1.98 2.82 -1.65
N ASP A 154 1.53 1.59 -1.40
CA ASP A 154 0.15 1.19 -1.71
C ASP A 154 -0.90 1.87 -0.85
N ALA A 155 -0.57 2.13 0.41
CA ALA A 155 -1.49 2.65 1.42
C ALA A 155 -1.28 4.14 1.75
N VAL A 156 -0.23 4.78 1.23
CA VAL A 156 0.02 6.21 1.50
C VAL A 156 0.41 6.99 0.25
N ILE A 157 1.53 6.69 -0.40
CA ILE A 157 2.02 7.52 -1.52
C ILE A 157 1.10 7.45 -2.73
N ALA A 158 0.59 6.28 -3.11
CA ALA A 158 -0.34 6.15 -4.23
C ALA A 158 -1.70 6.81 -3.96
N PRO A 159 -2.36 6.62 -2.80
CA PRO A 159 -3.55 7.39 -2.44
C PRO A 159 -3.32 8.91 -2.47
N LEU A 160 -2.20 9.41 -1.91
CA LEU A 160 -1.87 10.83 -1.94
C LEU A 160 -1.65 11.33 -3.37
N PHE A 161 -0.94 10.57 -4.20
CA PHE A 161 -0.70 10.91 -5.60
C PHE A 161 -2.01 11.09 -6.36
N TYR A 162 -2.94 10.14 -6.25
CA TYR A 162 -4.24 10.23 -6.90
C TYR A 162 -5.15 11.29 -6.29
N ALA A 163 -5.02 11.56 -4.98
CA ALA A 163 -5.73 12.66 -4.33
C ALA A 163 -5.30 14.03 -4.87
N PHE A 164 -4.00 14.25 -5.10
CA PHE A 164 -3.52 15.50 -5.71
C PHE A 164 -3.97 15.64 -7.17
N LEU A 165 -4.04 14.53 -7.93
CA LEU A 165 -4.48 14.54 -9.33
C LEU A 165 -5.99 14.78 -9.48
N GLY A 166 -6.82 14.08 -8.70
CA GLY A 166 -8.26 14.00 -8.93
C GLY A 166 -9.14 14.11 -7.69
N GLY A 167 -8.58 14.47 -6.54
CA GLY A 167 -9.29 14.56 -5.27
C GLY A 167 -9.71 13.20 -4.71
N ALA A 168 -10.68 13.20 -3.79
CA ALA A 168 -11.20 11.97 -3.18
C ALA A 168 -11.69 10.92 -4.19
N PRO A 169 -12.38 11.28 -5.30
CA PRO A 169 -12.89 10.28 -6.24
C PRO A 169 -11.80 9.41 -6.85
N LEU A 170 -10.67 10.01 -7.26
CA LEU A 170 -9.59 9.27 -7.89
C LEU A 170 -8.78 8.45 -6.87
N ALA A 171 -8.58 8.98 -5.66
CA ALA A 171 -7.95 8.24 -4.57
C ALA A 171 -8.79 7.00 -4.14
N LEU A 172 -10.12 7.14 -4.08
CA LEU A 172 -11.03 6.03 -3.78
C LEU A 172 -11.05 4.98 -4.90
N ALA A 173 -11.04 5.42 -6.17
CA ALA A 173 -10.98 4.52 -7.31
C ALA A 173 -9.68 3.69 -7.30
N TYR A 174 -8.54 4.34 -7.05
CA TYR A 174 -7.27 3.65 -6.83
C TYR A 174 -7.36 2.65 -5.66
N ARG A 175 -7.94 3.05 -4.52
CA ARG A 175 -8.09 2.17 -3.36
C ARG A 175 -8.97 0.95 -3.67
N ALA A 176 -9.98 1.10 -4.54
CA ALA A 176 -10.77 -0.02 -5.03
C ALA A 176 -9.94 -0.99 -5.88
N VAL A 177 -9.06 -0.49 -6.77
CA VAL A 177 -8.11 -1.33 -7.53
C VAL A 177 -7.16 -2.08 -6.61
N ASN A 178 -6.57 -1.40 -5.64
CA ASN A 178 -5.64 -2.02 -4.68
C ASN A 178 -6.35 -3.07 -3.78
N THR A 179 -7.60 -2.82 -3.42
CA THR A 179 -8.44 -3.81 -2.71
C THR A 179 -8.75 -5.01 -3.60
N LEU A 180 -9.00 -4.80 -4.90
CA LEU A 180 -9.19 -5.89 -5.85
C LEU A 180 -7.95 -6.77 -5.95
N ASP A 181 -6.77 -6.18 -6.11
CA ASP A 181 -5.52 -6.94 -6.22
C ASP A 181 -5.24 -7.77 -4.95
N SER A 182 -5.33 -7.15 -3.77
CA SER A 182 -5.13 -7.86 -2.50
C SER A 182 -6.14 -8.98 -2.21
N MET A 183 -7.34 -8.95 -2.79
CA MET A 183 -8.34 -10.00 -2.57
C MET A 183 -8.32 -11.10 -3.63
N VAL A 184 -8.24 -10.73 -4.91
CA VAL A 184 -8.37 -11.70 -6.02
C VAL A 184 -7.14 -11.75 -6.93
N GLY A 185 -6.21 -10.81 -6.83
CA GLY A 185 -4.99 -10.76 -7.65
C GLY A 185 -3.96 -11.85 -7.36
N TYR A 186 -4.06 -12.51 -6.19
CA TYR A 186 -3.17 -13.61 -5.84
C TYR A 186 -3.27 -14.78 -6.82
N ARG A 187 -2.10 -15.24 -7.27
CA ARG A 187 -1.92 -16.37 -8.21
C ARG A 187 -2.17 -17.73 -7.58
N ARG A 188 -3.26 -17.91 -6.81
CA ARG A 188 -3.73 -19.28 -6.50
C ARG A 188 -4.28 -19.88 -7.78
N ALA A 189 -4.14 -21.20 -7.95
CA ALA A 189 -4.63 -21.93 -9.12
C ALA A 189 -6.10 -21.62 -9.46
N HIS A 190 -6.91 -21.28 -8.44
CA HIS A 190 -8.32 -20.91 -8.58
C HIS A 190 -8.56 -19.48 -9.11
N TYR A 191 -7.66 -18.52 -8.82
CA TYR A 191 -7.85 -17.09 -9.12
C TYR A 191 -7.07 -16.59 -10.33
N ARG A 192 -6.21 -17.43 -10.92
CA ARG A 192 -5.30 -17.04 -12.01
C ARG A 192 -5.98 -16.28 -13.16
N TYR A 193 -7.22 -16.62 -13.51
CA TYR A 193 -7.95 -15.97 -14.59
C TYR A 193 -8.75 -14.75 -14.11
N LEU A 194 -9.40 -14.84 -12.95
CA LEU A 194 -10.23 -13.76 -12.39
C LEU A 194 -9.37 -12.56 -11.94
N GLY A 195 -8.27 -12.82 -11.25
CA GLY A 195 -7.38 -11.80 -10.68
C GLY A 195 -6.38 -11.19 -11.66
N TRP A 196 -6.29 -11.71 -12.89
CA TRP A 196 -5.25 -11.24 -13.82
C TRP A 196 -5.42 -9.76 -14.16
N ALA A 197 -6.67 -9.34 -14.42
CA ALA A 197 -6.96 -7.95 -14.79
C ALA A 197 -6.74 -6.99 -13.61
N SER A 198 -7.11 -7.37 -12.39
CA SER A 198 -6.89 -6.56 -11.19
C SER A 198 -5.40 -6.36 -10.92
N ALA A 199 -4.60 -7.43 -10.98
CA ALA A 199 -3.15 -7.35 -10.75
C ALA A 199 -2.45 -6.47 -11.79
N ARG A 200 -2.86 -6.56 -13.07
CA ARG A 200 -2.31 -5.71 -14.13
C ARG A 200 -2.71 -4.25 -13.99
N LEU A 201 -3.95 -3.99 -13.56
CA LEU A 201 -4.43 -2.63 -13.33
C LEU A 201 -3.73 -2.00 -12.12
N ASP A 202 -3.55 -2.75 -11.04
CA ASP A 202 -2.79 -2.29 -9.87
C ASP A 202 -1.32 -2.00 -10.25
N ASP A 203 -0.65 -2.93 -10.94
CA ASP A 203 0.72 -2.72 -11.44
C ASP A 203 0.83 -1.47 -12.33
N LEU A 204 -0.20 -1.17 -13.14
CA LEU A 204 -0.22 0.03 -13.97
C LEU A 204 -0.38 1.30 -13.14
N LEU A 205 -1.34 1.32 -12.21
CA LEU A 205 -1.62 2.51 -11.39
C LEU A 205 -0.49 2.80 -10.39
N ASN A 206 0.15 1.76 -9.85
CA ASN A 206 1.29 1.92 -8.93
C ASN A 206 2.61 2.24 -9.63
N PHE A 207 2.67 2.23 -10.96
CA PHE A 207 3.91 2.45 -11.71
C PHE A 207 4.59 3.79 -11.41
N LEU A 208 3.84 4.89 -11.43
CA LEU A 208 4.36 6.22 -11.11
C LEU A 208 4.51 6.44 -9.60
N PRO A 209 3.51 6.12 -8.75
CA PRO A 209 3.64 6.23 -7.30
C PRO A 209 4.85 5.50 -6.71
N ALA A 210 5.14 4.28 -7.17
CA ALA A 210 6.27 3.50 -6.66
C ALA A 210 7.62 4.16 -6.97
N ARG A 211 7.77 4.78 -8.15
CA ARG A 211 8.99 5.53 -8.53
C ARG A 211 9.14 6.82 -7.75
N LEU A 212 8.02 7.52 -7.54
CA LEU A 212 7.99 8.69 -6.66
C LEU A 212 8.42 8.29 -5.25
N ALA A 213 7.82 7.26 -4.67
CA ALA A 213 8.19 6.77 -3.34
C ALA A 213 9.67 6.38 -3.24
N ALA A 214 10.20 5.67 -4.25
CA ALA A 214 11.63 5.32 -4.30
C ALA A 214 12.52 6.57 -4.27
N SER A 215 12.14 7.65 -4.96
CA SER A 215 12.87 8.93 -4.91
C SER A 215 12.81 9.59 -3.52
N LEU A 216 11.66 9.50 -2.84
CA LEU A 216 11.49 10.00 -1.47
C LEU A 216 12.29 9.18 -0.44
N PHE A 217 12.44 7.87 -0.64
CA PHE A 217 13.33 7.06 0.20
C PHE A 217 14.80 7.50 0.06
N ILE A 218 15.26 7.87 -1.13
CA ILE A 218 16.62 8.41 -1.33
C ILE A 218 16.77 9.76 -0.61
N LEU A 219 15.76 10.64 -0.72
CA LEU A 219 15.74 11.90 0.03
C LEU A 219 15.78 11.65 1.53
N THR A 220 15.05 10.64 2.01
CA THR A 220 15.08 10.22 3.42
C THR A 220 16.48 9.76 3.83
N ALA A 221 17.17 8.98 2.99
CA ALA A 221 18.56 8.58 3.23
C ALA A 221 19.48 9.81 3.37
N PHE A 222 19.30 10.83 2.53
CA PHE A 222 20.06 12.08 2.61
C PHE A 222 19.79 12.83 3.92
N LEU A 223 18.52 12.99 4.29
CA LEU A 223 18.12 13.70 5.52
C LEU A 223 18.59 12.97 6.79
N TRP A 224 18.65 11.64 6.76
CA TRP A 224 19.15 10.83 7.87
C TRP A 224 20.67 10.73 7.91
N ARG A 225 21.38 11.34 6.94
CA ARG A 225 22.84 11.19 6.76
C ARG A 225 23.26 9.72 6.61
N ALA A 226 22.39 8.89 6.04
CA ALA A 226 22.70 7.53 5.62
C ALA A 226 23.50 7.53 4.31
N ASP A 227 23.98 6.36 3.89
CA ASP A 227 24.75 6.20 2.65
C ASP A 227 23.84 6.27 1.41
N VAL A 228 23.54 7.49 0.95
CA VAL A 228 22.69 7.77 -0.23
C VAL A 228 23.19 7.03 -1.47
N ARG A 229 24.52 6.93 -1.67
CA ARG A 229 25.09 6.25 -2.83
C ARG A 229 24.79 4.77 -2.79
N HIS A 230 24.90 4.16 -1.61
CA HIS A 230 24.51 2.76 -1.43
C HIS A 230 23.00 2.56 -1.61
N THR A 231 22.15 3.39 -1.00
CA THR A 231 20.69 3.29 -1.16
C THR A 231 20.30 3.36 -2.64
N TRP A 232 20.87 4.31 -3.39
CA TRP A 232 20.67 4.42 -4.84
C TRP A 232 21.16 3.17 -5.58
N HIS A 233 22.36 2.69 -5.26
CA HIS A 233 22.93 1.50 -5.91
C HIS A 233 22.05 0.27 -5.70
N VAL A 234 21.60 0.02 -4.47
CA VAL A 234 20.70 -1.10 -4.14
C VAL A 234 19.37 -0.97 -4.89
N LEU A 235 18.76 0.22 -4.88
CA LEU A 235 17.52 0.48 -5.61
C LEU A 235 17.66 0.16 -7.12
N CYS A 236 18.71 0.64 -7.77
CA CYS A 236 18.94 0.39 -9.20
C CYS A 236 19.25 -1.08 -9.50
N ARG A 237 20.07 -1.73 -8.66
CA ARG A 237 20.51 -3.12 -8.86
C ARG A 237 19.39 -4.12 -8.59
N ASP A 238 18.61 -3.90 -7.53
CA ASP A 238 17.71 -4.91 -6.97
C ASP A 238 16.23 -4.58 -7.17
N GLY A 239 15.85 -3.31 -7.32
CA GLY A 239 14.46 -2.89 -7.34
C GLY A 239 13.61 -3.46 -8.49
N ARG A 240 14.25 -3.99 -9.54
CA ARG A 240 13.59 -4.66 -10.68
C ARG A 240 13.59 -6.19 -10.59
N LYS A 241 14.17 -6.78 -9.54
CA LYS A 241 14.24 -8.24 -9.38
C LYS A 241 12.91 -8.82 -8.90
N HIS A 242 12.07 -8.02 -8.25
CA HIS A 242 10.77 -8.45 -7.76
C HIS A 242 9.82 -8.82 -8.91
N ALA A 243 8.87 -9.72 -8.64
CA ALA A 243 7.94 -10.20 -9.68
C ALA A 243 6.94 -9.12 -10.14
N SER A 244 6.53 -8.23 -9.21
CA SER A 244 5.85 -6.98 -9.54
C SER A 244 6.89 -5.91 -9.94
N PRO A 245 6.64 -5.14 -11.01
CA PRO A 245 7.48 -4.02 -11.42
C PRO A 245 7.55 -2.88 -10.39
N ASN A 246 6.67 -2.89 -9.37
CA ASN A 246 6.51 -1.80 -8.42
C ASN A 246 7.03 -2.15 -7.03
N SER A 247 6.58 -3.27 -6.43
CA SER A 247 6.88 -3.60 -5.01
C SER A 247 8.38 -3.71 -4.70
N GLY A 248 9.19 -4.12 -5.68
CA GLY A 248 10.64 -4.24 -5.48
C GLY A 248 11.35 -2.89 -5.26
N LEU A 249 10.81 -1.79 -5.76
CA LEU A 249 11.41 -0.46 -5.65
C LEU A 249 11.45 0.04 -4.18
N PRO A 250 10.31 0.14 -3.45
CA PRO A 250 10.34 0.58 -2.06
C PRO A 250 11.06 -0.42 -1.15
N GLU A 251 10.94 -1.73 -1.38
CA GLU A 251 11.67 -2.74 -0.60
C GLU A 251 13.19 -2.59 -0.76
N ALA A 252 13.69 -2.44 -2.00
CA ALA A 252 15.12 -2.24 -2.26
C ALA A 252 15.61 -0.89 -1.70
N ALA A 253 14.80 0.17 -1.82
CA ALA A 253 15.13 1.47 -1.25
C ALA A 253 15.21 1.40 0.29
N MET A 254 14.28 0.70 0.95
CA MET A 254 14.29 0.48 2.39
C MET A 254 15.51 -0.36 2.82
N ALA A 255 15.80 -1.45 2.10
CA ALA A 255 16.97 -2.30 2.35
C ALA A 255 18.27 -1.49 2.27
N GLY A 256 18.42 -0.67 1.23
CA GLY A 256 19.58 0.21 1.06
C GLY A 256 19.64 1.39 2.03
N LEU A 257 18.50 1.89 2.52
CA LEU A 257 18.43 2.94 3.55
C LEU A 257 18.90 2.41 4.91
N LEU A 258 18.46 1.19 5.25
CA LEU A 258 18.75 0.56 6.54
C LEU A 258 20.07 -0.25 6.54
N GLY A 259 20.64 -0.54 5.36
CA GLY A 259 21.86 -1.35 5.23
C GLY A 259 21.64 -2.83 5.53
N VAL A 260 20.41 -3.32 5.34
CA VAL A 260 20.02 -4.70 5.63
C VAL A 260 19.67 -5.45 4.34
N ARG A 261 19.62 -6.78 4.44
CA ARG A 261 19.16 -7.65 3.37
C ARG A 261 17.70 -8.06 3.60
N LEU A 262 16.85 -7.71 2.64
CA LEU A 262 15.45 -8.11 2.56
C LEU A 262 15.25 -9.15 1.44
N GLY A 263 14.02 -9.60 1.25
CA GLY A 263 13.62 -10.63 0.31
C GLY A 263 14.06 -12.03 0.72
N GLY A 264 14.29 -12.86 -0.29
CA GLY A 264 14.62 -14.28 -0.14
C GLY A 264 13.41 -15.22 -0.20
N PRO A 265 13.65 -16.54 -0.23
CA PRO A 265 12.59 -17.54 -0.39
C PRO A 265 11.52 -17.44 0.69
N CYS A 266 10.26 -17.60 0.30
CA CYS A 266 9.11 -17.52 1.20
C CYS A 266 8.07 -18.58 0.84
N PHE A 267 7.21 -18.93 1.79
CA PHE A 267 6.16 -19.91 1.58
C PHE A 267 4.80 -19.25 1.37
N TYR A 268 4.00 -19.78 0.45
CA TYR A 268 2.60 -19.41 0.25
C TYR A 268 1.76 -20.68 0.16
N GLY A 269 0.82 -20.87 1.09
CA GLY A 269 -0.02 -22.08 1.11
C GLY A 269 0.78 -23.38 1.18
N GLY A 270 1.95 -23.35 1.83
CA GLY A 270 2.88 -24.48 1.96
C GLY A 270 3.85 -24.66 0.79
N GLU A 271 3.73 -23.89 -0.31
CA GLU A 271 4.64 -23.98 -1.45
C GLU A 271 5.79 -22.98 -1.34
N LEU A 272 7.02 -23.43 -1.63
CA LEU A 272 8.20 -22.57 -1.63
C LEU A 272 8.23 -21.71 -2.90
N HIS A 273 8.13 -20.41 -2.73
CA HIS A 273 8.31 -19.42 -3.79
C HIS A 273 9.72 -18.83 -3.73
N PRO A 274 10.57 -19.06 -4.75
CA PRO A 274 11.87 -18.42 -4.82
C PRO A 274 11.68 -16.93 -5.08
N ARG A 275 12.04 -16.11 -4.09
CA ARG A 275 12.12 -14.65 -4.21
C ARG A 275 13.59 -14.23 -4.15
N PRO A 276 14.00 -13.22 -4.94
CA PRO A 276 15.36 -12.70 -4.89
C PRO A 276 15.62 -12.01 -3.55
N TYR A 277 16.88 -11.95 -3.15
CA TYR A 277 17.32 -11.05 -2.09
C TYR A 277 17.46 -9.61 -2.63
N LEU A 278 17.12 -8.64 -1.80
CA LEU A 278 17.22 -7.20 -2.06
C LEU A 278 18.13 -6.58 -1.01
N GLY A 279 19.11 -5.78 -1.43
CA GLY A 279 20.11 -5.18 -0.54
C GLY A 279 21.23 -6.12 -0.13
N GLU A 280 22.04 -5.64 0.80
CA GLU A 280 23.22 -6.31 1.35
C GLU A 280 23.12 -6.31 2.87
N GLU A 281 23.62 -7.36 3.50
CA GLU A 281 23.67 -7.46 4.96
C GLU A 281 24.91 -6.72 5.48
N ARG A 282 24.89 -5.39 5.42
CA ARG A 282 25.95 -4.54 6.00
C ARG A 282 25.85 -4.50 7.52
N VAL A 283 24.63 -4.60 8.03
CA VAL A 283 24.31 -4.78 9.45
C VAL A 283 23.32 -5.94 9.62
N PRO A 284 23.38 -6.67 10.75
CA PRO A 284 22.42 -7.75 11.01
C PRO A 284 21.01 -7.19 11.18
N LEU A 285 20.01 -7.98 10.76
CA LEU A 285 18.62 -7.57 10.87
C LEU A 285 18.08 -7.74 12.29
N GLU A 286 17.94 -6.61 12.98
CA GLU A 286 17.45 -6.49 14.37
C GLU A 286 16.04 -5.89 14.48
N VAL A 287 15.40 -6.09 15.64
CA VAL A 287 14.01 -5.63 15.92
C VAL A 287 13.85 -4.12 15.75
N GLU A 288 14.90 -3.35 16.03
CA GLU A 288 14.96 -1.89 15.88
C GLU A 288 14.71 -1.45 14.43
N HIS A 289 15.03 -2.28 13.44
CA HIS A 289 14.77 -1.97 12.03
C HIS A 289 13.28 -1.86 11.72
N ILE A 290 12.39 -2.50 12.48
CA ILE A 290 10.95 -2.28 12.36
C ILE A 290 10.60 -0.83 12.74
N THR A 291 11.20 -0.32 13.82
CA THR A 291 11.00 1.08 14.23
C THR A 291 11.58 2.04 13.20
N GLN A 292 12.75 1.73 12.63
CA GLN A 292 13.36 2.54 11.59
C GLN A 292 12.52 2.53 10.30
N ALA A 293 11.99 1.38 9.88
CA ALA A 293 11.08 1.29 8.74
C ALA A 293 9.83 2.14 8.94
N VAL A 294 9.22 2.09 10.12
CA VAL A 294 8.08 2.95 10.48
C VAL A 294 8.44 4.43 10.47
N LYS A 295 9.62 4.81 10.97
CA LYS A 295 10.11 6.20 10.86
C LYS A 295 10.26 6.61 9.39
N ALA A 296 10.82 5.75 8.54
CA ALA A 296 11.00 6.02 7.12
C ALA A 296 9.63 6.19 6.42
N LEU A 297 8.64 5.36 6.74
CA LEU A 297 7.24 5.53 6.32
C LEU A 297 6.72 6.94 6.62
N TYR A 298 6.85 7.42 7.86
CA TYR A 298 6.39 8.78 8.22
C TYR A 298 7.16 9.88 7.47
N TRP A 299 8.47 9.75 7.32
CA TRP A 299 9.29 10.72 6.58
C TRP A 299 8.93 10.78 5.10
N VAL A 300 8.82 9.61 4.45
CA VAL A 300 8.43 9.51 3.03
C VAL A 300 7.02 10.05 2.82
N SER A 301 6.10 9.75 3.72
CA SER A 301 4.72 10.27 3.66
C SER A 301 4.67 11.79 3.80
N PHE A 302 5.41 12.35 4.76
CA PHE A 302 5.51 13.80 4.96
C PHE A 302 6.13 14.49 3.74
N GLN A 303 7.22 13.95 3.19
CA GLN A 303 7.85 14.47 1.97
C GLN A 303 6.89 14.39 0.78
N GLY A 304 6.14 13.28 0.64
CA GLY A 304 5.14 13.12 -0.42
C GLY A 304 4.04 14.17 -0.35
N LEU A 305 3.55 14.47 0.86
CA LEU A 305 2.58 15.53 1.10
C LEU A 305 3.13 16.92 0.73
N LEU A 306 4.37 17.22 1.13
CA LEU A 306 5.04 18.49 0.80
C LEU A 306 5.26 18.65 -0.70
N VAL A 307 5.84 17.65 -1.35
CA VAL A 307 6.13 17.67 -2.79
C VAL A 307 4.82 17.77 -3.58
N GLY A 308 3.81 16.98 -3.23
CA GLY A 308 2.48 17.06 -3.85
C GLY A 308 1.84 18.43 -3.69
N GLY A 309 1.92 19.02 -2.49
CA GLY A 309 1.42 20.37 -2.22
C GLY A 309 2.13 21.45 -3.04
N ILE A 310 3.47 21.41 -3.10
CA ILE A 310 4.27 22.36 -3.89
C ILE A 310 3.93 22.24 -5.37
N LEU A 311 3.92 21.02 -5.92
CA LEU A 311 3.60 20.79 -7.33
C LEU A 311 2.19 21.24 -7.68
N TYR A 312 1.22 20.95 -6.81
CA TYR A 312 -0.16 21.39 -7.00
C TYR A 312 -0.27 22.92 -7.05
N ILE A 313 0.40 23.61 -6.13
CA ILE A 313 0.44 25.08 -6.14
C ILE A 313 1.06 25.54 -7.46
N LEU A 314 2.26 25.09 -7.81
CA LEU A 314 2.95 25.50 -9.04
C LEU A 314 2.11 25.31 -10.31
N LEU A 315 1.35 24.22 -10.41
CA LEU A 315 0.47 23.95 -11.54
C LEU A 315 -0.78 24.84 -11.58
N GLU A 316 -1.29 25.33 -10.44
CA GLU A 316 -2.39 26.31 -10.43
C GLU A 316 -1.93 27.72 -10.87
N TRP A 317 -0.61 28.01 -10.83
CA TRP A 317 -0.05 29.30 -11.27
C TRP A 317 0.33 29.37 -12.76
N VAL A 318 0.22 28.26 -13.50
CA VAL A 318 0.52 28.15 -14.94
C VAL A 318 -0.78 28.09 -15.73
#